data_AF-A0A957R634-F1
#
_entry.id   AF-A0A957R634-F1
#
_cell.length_a   1.000
_cell.length_b   1.000
_cell.length_c   1.000
_cell.angle_alpha   90.00
_cell.angle_beta   90.00
_cell.angle_gamma   90.00
#
_symmetry.space_group_name_H-M   'P 1'
#
loop_
_entity.id
_entity.type
_entity.pdbx_description
1 polymer ?
#
loop_
_entity_poly.entity_id
_entity_poly.type
_entity_poly.pdbx_seq_one_letter_code
_entity_poly.pdbx_strand_id
1 'polypeptide(L)'
;MVELEKLTKQIIGQMPPTTRFRQEDVKVIGAHKDFLLSLEDKIVAGFYDTLFNHAPTKAIFVEGERPDREQTLRNWWQRTLNGPFDASYWTWQTLVGLIHIKRKVKNPMMIAMWGWVLNTLRSELSQHCSAEEVTKVMDSFERLAATIQALTAESYLENYINALSTATGFNMELLQRMVNTEVEDLIKATGR
;
A
#
# COMPACT_ATOMS: atom_id res chain seq x y z
N MET A 1 17.71 -2.22 -9.10
CA MET A 1 17.66 -2.26 -7.62
C MET A 1 18.08 -0.93 -7.01
N VAL A 2 19.23 -0.35 -7.40
CA VAL A 2 19.70 0.96 -6.88
C VAL A 2 18.70 2.10 -7.07
N GLU A 3 18.07 2.22 -8.25
CA GLU A 3 17.05 3.25 -8.52
C GLU A 3 15.79 3.10 -7.64
N LEU A 4 15.36 1.86 -7.37
CA LEU A 4 14.16 1.61 -6.57
C LEU A 4 14.40 1.92 -5.08
N GLU A 5 15.60 1.63 -4.58
CA GLU A 5 15.99 1.98 -3.22
C GLU A 5 16.06 3.50 -3.04
N LYS A 6 16.60 4.22 -4.03
CA LYS A 6 16.63 5.69 -4.03
C LYS A 6 15.22 6.28 -4.02
N LEU A 7 14.34 5.79 -4.89
CA LEU A 7 12.93 6.19 -4.92
C LEU A 7 12.24 5.92 -3.58
N THR A 8 12.46 4.74 -2.99
CA THR A 8 11.91 4.37 -1.68
C THR A 8 12.33 5.36 -0.59
N LYS A 9 13.63 5.71 -0.52
CA LYS A 9 14.15 6.69 0.43
C LYS A 9 13.58 8.09 0.21
N GLN A 10 13.43 8.50 -1.05
CA GLN A 10 12.82 9.79 -1.41
C GLN A 10 11.37 9.87 -0.92
N ILE A 11 10.55 8.85 -1.22
CA ILE A 11 9.14 8.80 -0.82
C ILE A 11 9.01 8.83 0.71
N ILE A 12 9.74 7.97 1.42
CA ILE A 12 9.74 7.95 2.90
C ILE A 12 10.21 9.30 3.45
N GLY A 13 11.20 9.93 2.81
CA GLY A 13 11.73 11.24 3.18
C GLY A 13 10.69 12.37 3.15
N GLN A 14 9.70 12.28 2.27
CA GLN A 14 8.61 13.27 2.16
C GLN A 14 7.52 13.12 3.24
N MET A 15 7.37 11.93 3.83
CA MET A 15 6.38 11.70 4.89
C MET A 15 6.77 12.43 6.19
N PRO A 16 5.87 13.02 6.98
CA PRO A 16 6.22 13.53 8.31
C PRO A 16 6.78 12.41 9.22
N PRO A 17 7.89 12.63 9.96
CA PRO A 17 8.50 11.58 10.78
C PRO A 17 7.56 10.90 11.78
N THR A 18 6.58 11.63 12.33
CA THR A 18 5.61 11.13 13.30
C THR A 18 4.55 10.20 12.70
N THR A 19 4.37 10.20 11.38
CA THR A 19 3.37 9.37 10.67
C THR A 19 3.98 8.15 9.97
N ARG A 20 5.31 8.08 9.90
CA ARG A 20 6.05 6.94 9.32
C ARG A 20 5.98 5.74 10.24
N PHE A 21 6.10 4.53 9.69
CA PHE A 21 6.35 3.33 10.49
C PHE A 21 7.71 3.41 11.21
N ARG A 22 7.73 3.02 12.49
CA ARG A 22 8.87 3.21 13.41
C ARG A 22 9.33 1.90 14.04
N GLN A 23 10.51 1.91 14.64
CA GLN A 23 11.05 0.76 15.36
C GLN A 23 10.16 0.31 16.55
N GLU A 24 9.44 1.25 17.16
CA GLU A 24 8.45 0.97 18.22
C GLU A 24 7.30 0.10 17.69
N ASP A 25 6.84 0.36 16.46
CA ASP A 25 5.75 -0.36 15.82
C ASP A 25 6.14 -1.83 15.58
N VAL A 26 7.41 -2.08 15.25
CA VAL A 26 7.97 -3.45 15.12
C VAL A 26 7.82 -4.22 16.43
N LYS A 27 8.09 -3.58 17.57
CA LYS A 27 7.95 -4.23 18.89
C LYS A 27 6.50 -4.55 19.20
N VAL A 28 5.58 -3.61 18.91
CA VAL A 28 4.14 -3.80 19.14
C VAL A 28 3.59 -4.93 18.30
N ILE A 29 3.88 -4.94 16.99
CA ILE A 29 3.49 -6.02 16.07
C ILE A 29 4.11 -7.35 16.52
N GLY A 30 5.39 -7.34 16.88
CA GLY A 30 6.11 -8.52 17.36
C GLY A 30 5.48 -9.14 18.60
N ALA A 31 4.99 -8.32 19.54
CA ALA A 31 4.33 -8.79 20.76
C ALA A 31 2.96 -9.44 20.51
N HIS A 32 2.30 -9.13 19.39
CA HIS A 32 0.98 -9.68 19.03
C HIS A 32 1.07 -10.66 17.85
N LYS A 33 2.28 -11.06 17.46
CA LYS A 33 2.54 -11.77 16.21
C LYS A 33 1.72 -13.05 16.07
N ASP A 34 1.69 -13.89 17.11
CA ASP A 34 0.99 -15.18 17.05
C ASP A 34 -0.52 -15.01 16.83
N PHE A 35 -1.11 -14.01 17.49
CA PHE A 35 -2.50 -13.63 17.25
C PHE A 35 -2.70 -13.09 15.83
N LEU A 36 -1.83 -12.19 15.37
CA LEU A 36 -1.94 -11.62 14.01
C LEU A 36 -1.76 -12.67 12.92
N LEU A 37 -0.90 -13.67 13.13
CA LEU A 37 -0.72 -14.81 12.22
C LEU A 37 -1.93 -15.75 12.25
N SER A 38 -2.60 -15.93 13.39
CA SER A 38 -3.80 -16.78 13.45
C SER A 38 -4.97 -16.21 12.64
N LEU A 39 -4.97 -14.90 12.34
CA LEU A 39 -5.95 -14.24 11.49
C LEU A 39 -5.72 -14.45 9.98
N GLU A 40 -4.64 -15.10 9.58
CA GLU A 40 -4.21 -15.22 8.18
C GLU A 40 -5.30 -15.73 7.24
N ASP A 41 -5.94 -16.85 7.56
CA ASP A 41 -7.01 -17.43 6.72
C ASP A 41 -8.20 -16.47 6.58
N LYS A 42 -8.59 -15.82 7.67
CA LYS A 42 -9.69 -14.86 7.70
C LYS A 42 -9.38 -13.62 6.86
N ILE A 43 -8.17 -13.08 6.99
CA ILE A 43 -7.72 -11.92 6.22
C ILE A 43 -7.64 -12.28 4.74
N VAL A 44 -7.02 -13.40 4.38
CA VAL A 44 -6.85 -13.79 2.96
C VAL A 44 -8.20 -14.06 2.30
N ALA A 45 -9.05 -14.88 2.92
CA ALA A 45 -10.36 -15.21 2.35
C ALA A 45 -11.24 -13.95 2.23
N GLY A 46 -11.39 -13.18 3.31
CA GLY A 46 -12.23 -11.98 3.30
C GLY A 46 -11.74 -10.90 2.34
N PHE A 47 -10.42 -10.75 2.18
CA PHE A 47 -9.82 -9.82 1.22
C PHE A 47 -10.21 -10.19 -0.21
N TYR A 48 -10.04 -11.46 -0.61
CA TYR A 48 -10.36 -11.90 -1.95
C TYR A 48 -11.87 -12.01 -2.20
N ASP A 49 -12.67 -12.38 -1.21
CA ASP A 49 -14.13 -12.33 -1.34
C ASP A 49 -14.60 -10.91 -1.62
N THR A 50 -14.05 -9.91 -0.92
CA THR A 50 -14.36 -8.50 -1.16
C THR A 50 -14.01 -8.08 -2.59
N LEU A 51 -12.83 -8.48 -3.08
CA LEU A 51 -12.38 -8.14 -4.44
C LEU A 51 -13.21 -8.83 -5.53
N PHE A 52 -13.54 -10.11 -5.36
CA PHE A 52 -14.29 -10.88 -6.36
C PHE A 52 -15.79 -10.55 -6.35
N ASN A 53 -16.33 -10.00 -5.25
CA ASN A 53 -17.72 -9.54 -5.16
C ASN A 53 -17.95 -8.13 -5.70
N HIS A 54 -16.89 -7.42 -6.11
CA HIS A 54 -17.00 -6.08 -6.70
C HIS A 54 -16.49 -6.09 -8.15
N ALA A 55 -17.37 -5.77 -9.11
CA ALA A 55 -17.09 -5.96 -10.53
C ALA A 55 -15.81 -5.26 -11.05
N PRO A 56 -15.51 -3.99 -10.71
CA PRO A 56 -14.26 -3.33 -11.12
C PRO A 56 -12.99 -4.03 -10.65
N THR A 57 -12.99 -4.59 -9.43
CA THR A 57 -11.82 -5.30 -8.90
C THR A 57 -11.75 -6.73 -9.41
N LYS A 58 -12.89 -7.42 -9.56
CA LYS A 58 -12.96 -8.75 -10.17
C LYS A 58 -12.39 -8.77 -11.58
N ALA A 59 -12.64 -7.72 -12.37
CA ALA A 59 -12.20 -7.61 -13.76
C ALA A 59 -10.66 -7.56 -13.94
N ILE A 60 -9.89 -7.38 -12.86
CA ILE A 60 -8.42 -7.42 -12.89
C ILE A 60 -7.89 -8.86 -12.93
N PHE A 61 -8.67 -9.83 -12.43
CA PHE A 61 -8.26 -11.21 -12.32
C PHE A 61 -8.59 -12.00 -13.58
N VAL A 62 -7.79 -13.04 -13.84
CA VAL A 62 -8.11 -14.05 -14.85
C VAL A 62 -8.77 -15.28 -14.20
N GLU A 63 -9.54 -16.03 -14.99
CA GLU A 63 -10.16 -17.29 -14.56
C GLU A 63 -9.10 -18.21 -13.93
N GLY A 64 -9.41 -18.79 -12.77
CA GLY A 64 -8.51 -19.72 -12.08
C GLY A 64 -7.34 -19.07 -11.31
N GLU A 65 -7.14 -17.75 -11.37
CA GLU A 65 -5.99 -17.09 -10.72
C GLU A 65 -6.09 -17.02 -9.18
N ARG A 66 -7.31 -17.16 -8.62
CA ARG A 66 -7.60 -16.85 -7.21
C ARG A 66 -6.67 -17.59 -6.22
N PRO A 67 -6.45 -18.92 -6.32
CA PRO A 67 -5.59 -19.64 -5.36
C PRO A 67 -4.15 -19.09 -5.31
N ASP A 68 -3.56 -18.79 -6.46
CA ASP A 68 -2.20 -18.22 -6.54
C ASP A 68 -2.13 -16.81 -5.93
N ARG A 69 -3.20 -16.04 -6.10
CA ARG A 69 -3.29 -14.69 -5.53
C ARG A 69 -3.45 -14.75 -4.01
N GLU A 70 -4.31 -15.63 -3.51
CA GLU A 70 -4.45 -15.91 -2.07
C GLU A 70 -3.12 -16.33 -1.43
N GLN A 71 -2.37 -17.23 -2.08
CA GLN A 71 -1.05 -17.62 -1.60
C GLN A 71 -0.05 -16.45 -1.60
N THR A 72 -0.13 -15.57 -2.62
CA THR A 72 0.73 -14.38 -2.67
C THR A 72 0.47 -13.44 -1.49
N LEU A 73 -0.82 -13.19 -1.16
CA LEU A 73 -1.18 -12.36 -0.02
C LEU A 73 -0.79 -13.01 1.31
N ARG A 74 -0.94 -14.33 1.42
CA ARG A 74 -0.48 -15.12 2.57
C ARG A 74 1.00 -14.92 2.84
N ASN A 75 1.82 -15.11 1.81
CA ASN A 75 3.27 -14.90 1.90
C ASN A 75 3.61 -13.45 2.28
N TRP A 76 2.88 -12.48 1.72
CA TRP A 76 3.07 -11.07 2.06
C TRP A 76 2.72 -10.79 3.53
N TRP A 77 1.62 -11.35 4.04
CA TRP A 77 1.19 -11.23 5.45
C TRP A 77 2.26 -11.78 6.39
N GLN A 78 2.71 -13.02 6.13
CA GLN A 78 3.75 -13.67 6.91
C GLN A 78 5.07 -12.90 6.89
N ARG A 79 5.53 -12.45 5.71
CA ARG A 79 6.78 -11.68 5.60
C ARG A 79 6.68 -10.34 6.34
N THR A 80 5.51 -9.70 6.31
CA THR A 80 5.24 -8.44 6.99
C THR A 80 5.28 -8.63 8.51
N LEU A 81 4.59 -9.62 9.05
CA LEU A 81 4.55 -9.86 10.50
C LEU A 81 5.88 -10.39 11.06
N ASN A 82 6.66 -11.11 10.26
CA ASN A 82 7.95 -11.65 10.70
C ASN A 82 9.10 -10.65 10.60
N GLY A 83 9.00 -9.63 9.75
CA GLY A 83 10.12 -8.74 9.47
C GLY A 83 11.32 -9.48 8.84
N PRO A 84 12.53 -8.88 8.84
CA PRO A 84 12.84 -7.55 9.36
C PRO A 84 12.23 -6.42 8.50
N PHE A 85 12.08 -5.23 9.10
CA PHE A 85 11.60 -3.99 8.47
C PHE A 85 12.76 -3.07 8.08
N ASP A 86 13.70 -3.61 7.29
CA ASP A 86 14.90 -2.92 6.84
C ASP A 86 14.70 -2.23 5.48
N ALA A 87 15.77 -1.64 4.93
CA ALA A 87 15.73 -1.01 3.61
C ALA A 87 15.31 -1.99 2.49
N SER A 88 15.62 -3.29 2.62
CA SER A 88 15.20 -4.30 1.65
C SER A 88 13.69 -4.52 1.70
N TYR A 89 13.10 -4.58 2.90
CA TYR A 89 11.65 -4.67 3.06
C TYR A 89 10.91 -3.49 2.44
N TRP A 90 11.36 -2.25 2.68
CA TRP A 90 10.70 -1.08 2.11
C TRP A 90 10.86 -1.01 0.59
N THR A 91 12.04 -1.36 0.07
CA THR A 91 12.26 -1.46 -1.38
C THR A 91 11.38 -2.55 -2.01
N TRP A 92 11.16 -3.66 -1.29
CA TRP A 92 10.21 -4.70 -1.71
C TRP A 92 8.77 -4.19 -1.72
N GLN A 93 8.33 -3.40 -0.74
CA GLN A 93 6.99 -2.80 -0.76
C GLN A 93 6.82 -1.83 -1.94
N THR A 94 7.86 -1.05 -2.29
CA THR A 94 7.83 -0.23 -3.52
C THR A 94 7.69 -1.11 -4.77
N LEU A 95 8.42 -2.23 -4.86
CA LEU A 95 8.26 -3.20 -5.96
C LEU A 95 6.85 -3.80 -6.01
N VAL A 96 6.28 -4.16 -4.86
CA VAL A 96 4.90 -4.64 -4.76
C VAL A 96 3.95 -3.59 -5.33
N GLY A 97 4.16 -2.31 -5.03
CA GLY A 97 3.43 -1.20 -5.64
C GLY A 97 3.48 -1.26 -7.18
N LEU A 98 4.68 -1.38 -7.76
CA LEU A 98 4.86 -1.49 -9.23
C LEU A 98 4.14 -2.69 -9.85
N ILE A 99 4.10 -3.83 -9.15
CA ILE A 99 3.37 -5.02 -9.60
C ILE A 99 1.86 -4.73 -9.67
N HIS A 100 1.32 -3.98 -8.71
CA HIS A 100 -0.08 -3.56 -8.73
C HIS A 100 -0.38 -2.65 -9.93
N ILE A 101 0.51 -1.72 -10.28
CA ILE A 101 0.41 -0.89 -11.49
C ILE A 101 0.33 -1.76 -12.74
N LYS A 102 1.27 -2.70 -12.88
CA LYS A 102 1.34 -3.59 -14.05
C LYS A 102 0.05 -4.40 -14.21
N ARG A 103 -0.58 -4.77 -13.10
CA ARG A 103 -1.88 -5.47 -13.07
C ARG A 103 -3.09 -4.53 -13.17
N LYS A 104 -2.88 -3.24 -13.44
CA LYS A 104 -3.94 -2.22 -13.59
C LYS A 104 -4.78 -2.00 -12.31
N VAL A 105 -4.22 -2.32 -11.16
CA VAL A 105 -4.84 -1.98 -9.87
C VAL A 105 -4.69 -0.48 -9.66
N LYS A 106 -5.80 0.20 -9.38
CA LYS A 106 -5.82 1.65 -9.18
C LYS A 106 -5.68 2.00 -7.70
N ASN A 107 -5.14 3.19 -7.41
CA ASN A 107 -4.96 3.67 -6.03
C ASN A 107 -6.23 3.58 -5.17
N PRO A 108 -7.45 3.94 -5.65
CA PRO A 108 -8.66 3.79 -4.85
C PRO A 108 -8.93 2.34 -4.41
N MET A 109 -8.62 1.35 -5.25
CA MET A 109 -8.80 -0.07 -4.92
C MET A 109 -7.82 -0.48 -3.82
N MET A 110 -6.54 -0.11 -3.94
CA MET A 110 -5.52 -0.41 -2.93
C MET A 110 -5.81 0.25 -1.59
N ILE A 111 -6.16 1.54 -1.60
CA ILE A 111 -6.45 2.32 -0.38
C ILE A 111 -7.69 1.75 0.32
N ALA A 112 -8.76 1.45 -0.43
CA ALA A 112 -9.98 0.88 0.14
C ALA A 112 -9.72 -0.50 0.77
N MET A 113 -8.92 -1.35 0.11
CA MET A 113 -8.59 -2.67 0.66
C MET A 113 -7.70 -2.62 1.90
N TRP A 114 -6.81 -1.63 2.02
CA TRP A 114 -6.14 -1.37 3.29
C TRP A 114 -7.12 -0.95 4.38
N GLY A 115 -8.10 -0.09 4.05
CA GLY A 115 -9.19 0.24 4.97
C GLY A 115 -9.95 -0.99 5.45
N TRP A 116 -10.24 -1.94 4.54
CA TRP A 116 -10.85 -3.22 4.89
C TRP A 116 -9.97 -4.03 5.86
N VAL A 117 -8.67 -4.17 5.58
CA VAL A 117 -7.73 -4.90 6.47
C VAL A 117 -7.71 -4.26 7.87
N LEU A 118 -7.58 -2.93 7.96
CA LEU A 118 -7.54 -2.21 9.23
C LEU A 118 -8.85 -2.38 10.02
N ASN A 119 -10.01 -2.33 9.35
CA ASN A 119 -11.30 -2.54 10.01
C ASN A 119 -11.45 -3.97 10.53
N THR A 120 -11.04 -4.97 9.74
CA THR A 120 -11.04 -6.37 10.17
C THR A 120 -10.12 -6.56 11.39
N LEU A 121 -8.88 -6.07 11.34
CA LEU A 121 -7.95 -6.16 12.46
C LEU A 121 -8.51 -5.51 13.72
N ARG A 122 -9.07 -4.30 13.61
CA ARG A 122 -9.67 -3.61 14.75
C ARG A 122 -10.81 -4.41 15.37
N SER A 123 -11.67 -5.01 14.54
CA SER A 123 -12.78 -5.85 15.01
C SER A 123 -12.29 -7.10 15.73
N GLU A 124 -11.26 -7.78 15.22
CA GLU A 124 -10.70 -8.98 15.85
C GLU A 124 -9.96 -8.66 17.15
N LEU A 125 -9.14 -7.61 17.15
CA LEU A 125 -8.42 -7.17 18.34
C LEU A 125 -9.38 -6.75 19.45
N SER A 126 -10.46 -6.05 19.12
CA SER A 126 -11.45 -5.58 20.12
C SER A 126 -12.19 -6.73 20.82
N GLN A 127 -12.18 -7.94 20.27
CA GLN A 127 -12.77 -9.12 20.89
C GLN A 127 -11.81 -9.82 21.87
N HIS A 128 -10.50 -9.57 21.77
CA HIS A 128 -9.46 -10.35 22.45
C HIS A 128 -8.49 -9.51 23.30
N CYS A 129 -8.46 -8.20 23.10
CA CYS A 129 -7.52 -7.29 23.73
C CYS A 129 -8.24 -6.14 24.45
N SER A 130 -7.56 -5.50 25.40
CA SER A 130 -8.03 -4.27 26.01
C SER A 130 -8.06 -3.11 25.01
N ALA A 131 -8.90 -2.10 25.25
CA ALA A 131 -8.98 -0.91 24.37
C ALA A 131 -7.63 -0.19 24.19
N GLU A 132 -6.78 -0.20 25.22
CA GLU A 132 -5.43 0.36 25.16
C GLU A 132 -4.52 -0.44 24.21
N GLU A 133 -4.56 -1.77 24.29
CA GLU A 133 -3.81 -2.65 23.39
C GLU A 133 -4.30 -2.53 21.94
N VAL A 134 -5.63 -2.50 21.73
CA VAL A 134 -6.21 -2.27 20.40
C VAL A 134 -5.67 -0.97 19.82
N THR A 135 -5.66 0.12 20.60
CA THR A 135 -5.14 1.41 20.15
C THR A 135 -3.67 1.32 19.76
N LYS A 136 -2.82 0.73 20.60
CA LYS A 136 -1.37 0.59 20.31
C LYS A 136 -1.10 -0.22 19.04
N VAL A 137 -1.79 -1.35 18.87
CA VAL A 137 -1.62 -2.22 17.70
C VAL A 137 -2.15 -1.53 16.45
N MET A 138 -3.34 -0.92 16.51
CA MET A 138 -3.94 -0.23 15.38
C MET A 138 -3.10 0.96 14.92
N ASP A 139 -2.60 1.79 15.85
CA ASP A 139 -1.69 2.89 15.54
C ASP A 139 -0.45 2.41 14.75
N SER A 140 0.07 1.23 15.10
CA SER A 140 1.23 0.62 14.42
C SER A 140 0.87 0.18 12.99
N PHE A 141 -0.28 -0.45 12.82
CA PHE A 141 -0.79 -0.87 11.51
C PHE A 141 -1.22 0.30 10.62
N GLU A 142 -1.74 1.38 11.19
CA GLU A 142 -2.10 2.59 10.46
C GLU A 142 -0.86 3.29 9.90
N ARG A 143 0.22 3.39 10.68
CA ARG A 143 1.52 3.88 10.19
C ARG A 143 2.12 2.95 9.13
N LEU A 144 1.99 1.64 9.30
CA LEU A 144 2.42 0.66 8.29
C LEU A 144 1.66 0.84 6.98
N ALA A 145 0.32 0.92 7.06
CA ALA A 145 -0.57 1.11 5.92
C ALA A 145 -0.27 2.43 5.21
N ALA A 146 -0.14 3.54 5.95
CA ALA A 146 0.21 4.85 5.40
C ALA A 146 1.56 4.80 4.66
N THR A 147 2.57 4.15 5.24
CA THR A 147 3.89 4.01 4.62
C THR A 147 3.81 3.20 3.32
N ILE A 148 3.16 2.04 3.33
CA ILE A 148 3.05 1.18 2.14
C ILE A 148 2.18 1.83 1.05
N GLN A 149 1.10 2.52 1.43
CA GLN A 149 0.26 3.26 0.50
C GLN A 149 1.02 4.41 -0.15
N ALA A 150 1.82 5.16 0.60
CA ALA A 150 2.68 6.21 0.04
C ALA A 150 3.68 5.62 -0.97
N LEU A 151 4.36 4.53 -0.62
CA LEU A 151 5.28 3.84 -1.53
C LEU A 151 4.58 3.36 -2.81
N THR A 152 3.35 2.84 -2.69
CA THR A 152 2.58 2.35 -3.84
C THR A 152 2.10 3.49 -4.73
N ALA A 153 1.50 4.53 -4.15
CA ALA A 153 0.91 5.64 -4.88
C ALA A 153 1.97 6.51 -5.57
N GLU A 154 3.06 6.82 -4.86
CA GLU A 154 4.10 7.69 -5.41
C GLU A 154 4.96 6.96 -6.44
N SER A 155 5.24 5.66 -6.22
CA SER A 155 5.89 4.86 -7.26
C SER A 155 5.02 4.74 -8.52
N TYR A 156 3.69 4.77 -8.40
CA TYR A 156 2.79 4.87 -9.56
C TYR A 156 3.06 6.15 -10.35
N LEU A 157 2.99 7.30 -9.67
CA LEU A 157 3.08 8.59 -10.33
C LEU A 157 4.45 8.80 -10.99
N GLU A 158 5.52 8.56 -10.24
CA GLU A 158 6.91 8.74 -10.71
C GLU A 158 7.21 7.84 -11.91
N ASN A 159 6.82 6.57 -11.87
CA ASN A 159 7.08 5.67 -13.00
C ASN A 159 6.22 6.00 -14.23
N TYR A 160 4.99 6.48 -14.03
CA TYR A 160 4.14 6.91 -15.12
C TYR A 160 4.71 8.15 -15.83
N ILE A 161 5.15 9.16 -15.07
CA ILE A 161 5.77 10.38 -15.62
C ILE A 161 7.09 10.05 -16.33
N ASN A 162 7.94 9.22 -15.71
CA ASN A 162 9.20 8.78 -16.32
C ASN A 162 8.98 8.01 -17.63
N ALA A 163 7.96 7.14 -17.68
CA ALA A 163 7.60 6.42 -18.90
C ALA A 163 7.12 7.38 -20.00
N LEU A 164 6.30 8.38 -19.66
CA LEU A 164 5.84 9.40 -20.61
C LEU A 164 6.99 10.22 -21.20
N SER A 165 7.91 10.68 -20.37
CA SER A 165 9.09 11.41 -20.84
C SER A 165 9.96 10.58 -21.74
N THR A 166 10.21 9.32 -21.37
CA THR A 166 10.99 8.39 -22.19
C THR A 166 10.32 8.15 -23.55
N ALA A 167 9.00 7.96 -23.56
CA ALA A 167 8.24 7.67 -24.78
C ALA A 167 8.07 8.88 -25.71
N THR A 168 7.97 10.09 -25.16
CA THR A 168 7.70 11.33 -25.92
C THR A 168 8.96 12.14 -26.23
N GLY A 169 10.06 11.90 -25.49
CA GLY A 169 11.26 12.73 -25.53
C GLY A 169 11.12 14.08 -24.81
N PHE A 170 9.97 14.36 -24.18
CA PHE A 170 9.79 15.58 -23.40
C PHE A 170 10.59 15.53 -22.11
N ASN A 171 11.18 16.66 -21.73
CA ASN A 171 11.85 16.78 -20.44
C ASN A 171 10.82 16.89 -19.29
N MET A 172 11.27 16.56 -18.07
CA MET A 172 10.43 16.58 -16.86
C MET A 172 9.78 17.93 -16.59
N GLU A 173 10.52 19.02 -16.77
CA GLU A 173 10.03 20.38 -16.48
C GLU A 173 8.86 20.76 -17.40
N LEU A 174 8.93 20.38 -18.68
CA LEU A 174 7.86 20.63 -19.64
C LEU A 174 6.61 19.82 -19.27
N LEU A 175 6.76 18.52 -18.98
CA LEU A 175 5.65 17.68 -18.55
C LEU A 175 4.98 18.24 -17.29
N GLN A 176 5.77 18.67 -16.30
CA GLN A 176 5.24 19.28 -15.08
C GLN A 176 4.48 20.57 -15.37
N ARG A 177 4.99 21.43 -16.26
CA ARG A 177 4.28 22.66 -16.67
C ARG A 177 2.96 22.36 -17.34
N MET A 178 2.92 21.38 -18.25
CA MET A 178 1.68 20.96 -18.92
C MET A 178 0.65 20.46 -17.89
N VAL A 179 1.06 19.59 -16.96
CA VAL A 179 0.18 19.10 -15.89
C VAL A 179 -0.33 20.27 -15.04
N ASN A 180 0.53 21.21 -14.65
CA ASN A 180 0.12 22.35 -13.83
C ASN A 180 -0.92 23.23 -14.54
N THR A 181 -0.74 23.52 -15.83
CA THR A 181 -1.71 24.31 -16.60
C THR A 181 -3.07 23.62 -16.66
N GLU A 182 -3.11 22.31 -16.97
CA GLU A 182 -4.36 21.55 -17.01
C GLU A 182 -5.03 21.48 -15.63
N VAL A 183 -4.26 21.30 -14.55
CA VAL A 183 -4.79 21.29 -13.18
C VAL A 183 -5.36 22.66 -12.79
N GLU A 184 -4.67 23.76 -13.12
CA GLU A 184 -5.18 25.11 -12.88
C GLU A 184 -6.51 25.36 -13.60
N ASP A 185 -6.64 24.91 -14.85
CA ASP A 185 -7.85 25.09 -15.62
C ASP A 185 -9.01 24.24 -15.08
N LEU A 186 -8.72 23.01 -14.62
CA LEU A 186 -9.70 22.19 -13.89
C LEU A 186 -10.16 22.86 -12.59
N ILE A 187 -9.25 23.48 -11.81
CA ILE A 187 -9.60 24.20 -10.58
C ILE A 187 -10.51 25.39 -10.92
N LYS A 188 -10.12 26.22 -11.90
CA LYS A 188 -10.93 27.39 -12.33
C LYS A 188 -12.33 26.97 -12.80
N ALA A 189 -12.45 25.85 -13.49
CA ALA A 189 -13.75 25.32 -13.94
C ALA A 189 -14.70 24.97 -12.78
N THR A 190 -14.18 24.78 -11.55
CA THR A 190 -15.01 24.58 -10.35
C THR A 190 -15.49 25.88 -9.70
N GLY A 191 -15.14 27.05 -10.23
CA GLY A 191 -15.47 28.36 -9.65
C GLY A 191 -14.69 28.70 -8.38
N ARG A 192 -13.53 28.05 -8.18
CA ARG A 192 -12.57 28.33 -7.11
C ARG A 192 -11.37 29.10 -7.64
#